data_AF-A0A946IIF0-F1
#
_entry.id   AF-A0A946IIF0-F1
#
_cell.length_a   1.000
_cell.length_b   1.000
_cell.length_c   1.000
_cell.angle_alpha   90.00
_cell.angle_beta   90.00
_cell.angle_gamma   90.00
#
_symmetry.space_group_name_H-M   'P 1'
#
loop_
_entity.id
_entity.type
_entity.pdbx_description
1 polymer ?
#
loop_
_entity_poly.entity_id
_entity_poly.type
_entity_poly.pdbx_seq_one_letter_code
_entity_poly.pdbx_strand_id
1 'polypeptide(L)'
;MALLTTLIIAVIAFLAGAGATFFYLRHLEDNESGTGDLQRKLEKSEQRLKRYQQEVSEHFIAVSHLTTNVAQSYRQIHEHLATSAIRLASPEIGRQLLKSGGSSLSLVDADGNPLVSAEDLEAPRDYAPKVPGGILSEAYGLVDGDDDETDAFTEDSESTDEESRDPTEIIS
;
A
#
# COMPACT_ATOMS: atom_id res chain seq x y z
N MET A 1 -41.93 -38.66 -77.42
CA MET A 1 -42.60 -37.65 -76.56
C MET A 1 -41.95 -37.55 -75.18
N ALA A 2 -41.88 -38.62 -74.38
CA ALA A 2 -41.33 -38.59 -73.02
C ALA A 2 -39.86 -38.09 -72.91
N LEU A 3 -38.97 -38.49 -73.85
CA LEU A 3 -37.57 -38.06 -73.85
C LEU A 3 -37.39 -36.54 -74.10
N LEU A 4 -38.28 -35.95 -74.88
CA LEU A 4 -38.22 -34.53 -75.24
C LEU A 4 -38.70 -33.67 -74.05
N THR A 5 -39.74 -34.10 -73.35
CA THR A 5 -40.22 -33.44 -72.13
C THR A 5 -39.20 -33.52 -70.98
N THR A 6 -38.51 -34.65 -70.81
CA THR A 6 -37.47 -34.77 -69.78
C THR A 6 -36.26 -33.86 -70.06
N LEU A 7 -35.88 -33.68 -71.33
CA LEU A 7 -34.76 -32.82 -71.71
C LEU A 7 -35.08 -31.34 -71.45
N ILE A 8 -36.30 -30.90 -71.76
CA ILE A 8 -36.75 -29.52 -71.47
C ILE A 8 -36.74 -29.24 -69.95
N ILE A 9 -37.26 -30.16 -69.14
CA ILE A 9 -37.28 -30.00 -67.68
C ILE A 9 -35.85 -29.95 -67.12
N ALA A 10 -34.94 -30.78 -67.64
CA ALA A 10 -33.53 -30.77 -67.23
C ALA A 10 -32.84 -29.43 -67.54
N VAL A 11 -33.10 -28.85 -68.72
CA VAL A 11 -32.53 -27.55 -69.12
C VAL A 11 -33.07 -26.42 -68.24
N ILE A 12 -34.37 -26.42 -67.94
CA ILE A 12 -34.99 -25.42 -67.06
C ILE A 12 -34.45 -25.54 -65.64
N ALA A 13 -34.35 -26.75 -65.10
CA ALA A 13 -33.77 -27.00 -63.77
C ALA A 13 -32.30 -26.57 -63.70
N PHE A 14 -31.52 -26.81 -64.76
CA PHE A 14 -30.14 -26.36 -64.85
C PHE A 14 -30.02 -24.84 -64.88
N LEU A 15 -30.84 -24.15 -65.69
CA LEU A 15 -30.87 -22.69 -65.74
C LEU A 15 -31.29 -22.07 -64.41
N ALA A 16 -32.31 -22.65 -63.76
CA ALA A 16 -32.76 -22.20 -62.44
C ALA A 16 -31.69 -22.43 -61.37
N GLY A 17 -31.03 -23.59 -61.38
CA GLY A 17 -29.93 -23.90 -60.47
C GLY A 17 -28.71 -23.00 -60.69
N ALA A 18 -28.33 -22.75 -61.95
CA ALA A 18 -27.24 -21.84 -62.29
C ALA A 18 -27.57 -20.40 -61.89
N GLY A 19 -28.80 -19.95 -62.13
CA GLY A 19 -29.27 -18.63 -61.71
C GLY A 19 -29.25 -18.45 -60.19
N ALA A 20 -29.75 -19.43 -59.45
CA ALA A 20 -29.73 -19.41 -57.98
C ALA A 20 -28.29 -19.45 -57.42
N THR A 21 -27.41 -20.27 -58.01
CA THR A 21 -26.01 -20.37 -57.59
C THR A 21 -25.26 -19.07 -57.88
N PHE A 22 -25.47 -18.48 -59.07
CA PHE A 22 -24.85 -17.20 -59.44
C PHE A 22 -25.34 -16.06 -58.54
N PHE A 23 -26.63 -16.01 -58.25
CA PHE A 23 -27.20 -15.02 -57.34
C PHE A 23 -26.66 -15.17 -55.91
N TYR A 24 -26.56 -16.40 -55.41
CA TYR A 24 -26.02 -16.67 -54.09
C TYR A 24 -24.53 -16.28 -53.98
N LEU A 25 -23.73 -16.57 -55.01
CA LEU A 25 -22.30 -16.25 -55.03
C LEU A 25 -22.06 -14.74 -55.05
N ARG A 26 -22.83 -14.00 -55.87
CA ARG A 26 -22.81 -12.53 -55.92
C ARG A 26 -23.14 -11.91 -54.57
N HIS A 27 -24.06 -12.51 -53.82
CA HIS A 27 -24.48 -12.02 -52.51
C HIS A 27 -23.44 -12.27 -51.41
N LEU A 28 -22.55 -13.25 -51.59
CA LEU A 28 -21.42 -13.52 -50.69
C LEU A 28 -20.26 -12.53 -50.90
N GLU A 29 -19.96 -12.16 -52.15
CA GLU A 29 -18.90 -11.18 -52.48
C GLU A 29 -19.19 -9.80 -51.85
N ASP A 30 -20.44 -9.35 -51.84
CA ASP A 30 -20.82 -8.08 -51.20
C ASP A 30 -20.62 -8.13 -49.65
N ASN A 31 -20.72 -9.32 -49.05
CA ASN A 31 -20.56 -9.55 -47.61
C ASN A 31 -19.09 -9.76 -47.21
N GLU A 32 -18.16 -9.91 -48.16
CA GLU A 32 -16.72 -10.04 -47.92
C GLU A 32 -16.11 -8.77 -47.30
N SER A 33 -16.77 -7.62 -47.47
CA SER A 33 -16.43 -6.34 -46.83
C SER A 33 -16.33 -6.43 -45.30
N GLY A 34 -17.10 -7.31 -44.65
CA GLY A 34 -17.04 -7.51 -43.19
C GLY A 34 -15.77 -8.20 -42.68
N THR A 35 -15.06 -8.96 -43.54
CA THR A 35 -13.84 -9.68 -43.15
C THR A 35 -12.65 -8.74 -42.97
N GLY A 36 -12.53 -7.71 -43.82
CA GLY A 36 -11.49 -6.69 -43.73
C GLY A 36 -11.61 -5.83 -42.47
N ASP A 37 -12.84 -5.50 -42.06
CA ASP A 37 -13.07 -4.75 -40.83
C ASP A 37 -12.74 -5.57 -39.58
N LEU A 38 -13.01 -6.88 -39.60
CA LEU A 38 -12.65 -7.77 -38.51
C LEU A 38 -11.12 -7.91 -38.40
N GLN A 39 -10.43 -8.05 -39.53
CA GLN A 39 -8.96 -8.09 -39.57
C GLN A 39 -8.34 -6.77 -39.06
N ARG A 40 -8.88 -5.62 -39.46
CA ARG A 40 -8.46 -4.30 -38.96
C ARG A 40 -8.68 -4.15 -37.46
N LYS A 41 -9.80 -4.66 -36.92
CA LYS A 41 -10.05 -4.66 -35.47
C LYS A 41 -9.03 -5.49 -34.72
N LEU A 42 -8.67 -6.66 -35.26
CA LEU A 42 -7.68 -7.56 -34.68
C LEU A 42 -6.30 -6.88 -34.65
N GLU A 43 -5.86 -6.35 -35.78
CA GLU A 43 -4.58 -5.62 -35.89
C GLU A 43 -4.51 -4.42 -34.94
N LYS A 44 -5.60 -3.64 -34.86
CA LYS A 44 -5.70 -2.50 -33.93
C LYS A 44 -5.63 -2.95 -32.47
N SER A 45 -6.24 -4.07 -32.12
CA SER A 45 -6.19 -4.63 -30.76
C SER A 45 -4.78 -5.11 -30.41
N GLU A 46 -4.13 -5.85 -31.30
CA GLU A 46 -2.74 -6.28 -31.11
C GLU A 46 -1.79 -5.10 -30.96
N GLN A 47 -1.97 -4.05 -31.77
CA GLN A 47 -1.16 -2.84 -31.65
C GLN A 47 -1.36 -2.13 -30.31
N ARG A 48 -2.61 -2.07 -29.82
CA ARG A 48 -2.92 -1.53 -28.48
C ARG A 48 -2.25 -2.34 -27.39
N LEU A 49 -2.30 -3.67 -27.48
CA LEU A 49 -1.67 -4.56 -26.51
C LEU A 49 -0.15 -4.35 -26.48
N LYS A 50 0.49 -4.28 -27.65
CA LYS A 50 1.93 -4.00 -27.75
C LYS A 50 2.29 -2.64 -27.15
N ARG A 51 1.50 -1.60 -27.44
CA ARG A 51 1.72 -0.26 -26.86
C ARG A 51 1.57 -0.28 -25.34
N TYR A 52 0.54 -0.93 -24.82
CA TYR A 52 0.32 -1.08 -23.39
C TYR A 52 1.50 -1.82 -22.72
N GLN A 53 1.96 -2.93 -23.30
CA GLN A 53 3.12 -3.67 -22.80
C GLN A 53 4.38 -2.79 -22.77
N GLN A 54 4.59 -1.95 -23.79
CA GLN A 54 5.70 -1.01 -23.84
C GLN A 54 5.59 0.07 -22.76
N GLU A 55 4.41 0.67 -22.59
CA GLU A 55 4.15 1.71 -21.60
C GLU A 55 4.34 1.19 -20.16
N VAL A 56 3.83 -0.01 -19.86
CA VAL A 56 4.04 -0.65 -18.56
C VAL A 56 5.52 -0.93 -18.32
N SER A 57 6.25 -1.40 -19.33
CA SER A 57 7.70 -1.64 -19.23
C SER A 57 8.45 -0.35 -18.93
N GLU A 58 8.13 0.75 -19.62
CA GLU A 58 8.74 2.05 -19.40
C GLU A 58 8.42 2.58 -17.98
N HIS A 59 7.18 2.45 -17.53
CA HIS A 59 6.77 2.87 -16.20
C HIS A 59 7.47 2.05 -15.10
N PHE A 60 7.68 0.75 -15.31
CA PHE A 60 8.41 -0.10 -14.36
C PHE A 60 9.89 0.29 -14.28
N ILE A 61 10.51 0.65 -15.40
CA ILE A 61 11.87 1.20 -15.43
C ILE A 61 11.93 2.51 -14.65
N ALA A 62 11.03 3.45 -14.90
CA ALA A 62 10.97 4.73 -14.19
C ALA A 62 10.79 4.55 -12.67
N VAL A 63 9.89 3.65 -12.26
CA VAL A 63 9.68 3.32 -10.85
C VAL A 63 10.92 2.66 -10.23
N SER A 64 11.64 1.80 -10.97
CA SER A 64 12.87 1.18 -10.47
C SER A 64 13.95 2.23 -10.15
N HIS A 65 14.08 3.26 -10.99
CA HIS A 65 14.98 4.39 -10.73
C HIS A 65 14.55 5.20 -9.51
N LEU A 66 13.25 5.50 -9.39
CA LEU A 66 12.73 6.27 -8.25
C LEU A 66 12.87 5.48 -6.93
N THR A 67 12.61 4.18 -6.97
CA THR A 67 12.76 3.26 -5.82
C THR A 67 14.21 3.20 -5.34
N THR A 68 15.17 3.23 -6.28
CA THR A 68 16.59 3.29 -5.94
C THR A 68 16.93 4.54 -5.12
N ASN A 69 16.38 5.69 -5.50
CA ASN A 69 16.57 6.93 -4.75
C ASN A 69 16.00 6.81 -3.32
N VAL A 70 14.81 6.24 -3.17
CA VAL A 70 14.20 6.01 -1.84
C VAL A 70 15.07 5.09 -0.99
N ALA A 71 15.56 3.98 -1.55
CA ALA A 71 16.44 3.06 -0.83
C ALA A 71 17.74 3.75 -0.38
N GLN A 72 18.31 4.62 -1.23
CA GLN A 72 19.48 5.41 -0.88
C GLN A 72 19.17 6.42 0.24
N SER A 73 18.05 7.15 0.15
CA SER A 73 17.62 8.09 1.19
C SER A 73 17.38 7.39 2.53
N TYR A 74 16.76 6.21 2.53
CA TYR A 74 16.58 5.39 3.73
C TYR A 74 17.92 5.03 4.39
N ARG A 75 18.90 4.60 3.58
CA ARG A 75 20.25 4.29 4.08
C ARG A 75 20.93 5.52 4.68
N GLN A 76 20.83 6.67 4.02
CA GLN A 76 21.39 7.94 4.51
C GLN A 76 20.75 8.38 5.83
N ILE A 77 19.43 8.26 5.96
CA ILE A 77 18.72 8.58 7.21
C ILE A 77 19.23 7.71 8.36
N HIS A 78 19.38 6.40 8.12
CA HIS A 78 19.91 5.48 9.13
C HIS A 78 21.35 5.79 9.54
N GLU A 79 22.22 6.10 8.58
CA GLU A 79 23.60 6.49 8.86
C GLU A 79 23.67 7.81 9.64
N HIS A 80 22.84 8.79 9.27
CA HIS A 80 22.75 10.06 9.98
C HIS A 80 22.21 9.87 11.40
N LEU A 81 21.24 8.99 11.60
CA LEU A 81 20.69 8.67 12.91
C LEU A 81 21.73 7.96 13.79
N ALA A 82 22.46 6.98 13.24
CA ALA A 82 23.55 6.31 13.95
C ALA A 82 24.66 7.29 14.35
N THR A 83 25.08 8.15 13.42
CA THR A 83 26.10 9.19 13.66
C THR A 83 25.62 10.20 14.70
N SER A 84 24.35 10.63 14.62
CA SER A 84 23.75 11.57 15.56
C SER A 84 23.60 10.97 16.94
N ALA A 85 23.20 9.70 17.04
CA ALA A 85 23.12 8.98 18.31
C ALA A 85 24.51 8.91 18.98
N ILE A 86 25.56 8.55 18.24
CA ILE A 86 26.94 8.53 18.77
C ILE A 86 27.36 9.93 19.23
N ARG A 87 27.05 10.97 18.43
CA ARG A 87 27.43 12.34 18.77
C ARG A 87 26.67 12.84 20.00
N LEU A 88 25.35 12.74 20.05
CA LEU A 88 24.54 13.21 21.18
C LEU A 88 24.70 12.38 22.45
N ALA A 89 24.84 11.06 22.33
CA ALA A 89 25.10 10.18 23.47
C ALA A 89 26.58 10.17 23.89
N SER A 90 27.45 10.94 23.20
CA SER A 90 28.86 11.01 23.60
C SER A 90 28.96 11.62 25.01
N PRO A 91 29.68 10.97 25.94
CA PRO A 91 29.87 11.47 27.30
C PRO A 91 30.47 12.88 27.34
N GLU A 92 31.21 13.26 26.29
CA GLU A 92 31.82 14.59 26.16
C GLU A 92 30.78 15.69 25.95
N ILE A 93 29.76 15.46 25.11
CA ILE A 93 28.65 16.42 24.93
C ILE A 93 27.77 16.46 26.17
N GLY A 94 27.52 15.31 26.81
CA GLY A 94 26.88 15.27 28.13
C GLY A 94 27.64 16.12 29.15
N ARG A 95 28.95 15.93 29.29
CA ARG A 95 29.82 16.74 30.16
C ARG A 95 29.82 18.22 29.78
N GLN A 96 29.81 18.54 28.49
CA GLN A 96 29.80 19.91 28.00
C GLN A 96 28.46 20.60 28.28
N LEU A 97 27.33 19.89 28.17
CA LEU A 97 26.00 20.35 28.58
C LEU A 97 25.90 20.55 30.10
N LEU A 98 26.40 19.61 30.91
CA LEU A 98 26.51 19.79 32.37
C LEU A 98 27.36 21.02 32.73
N LYS A 99 28.47 21.24 31.99
CA LYS A 99 29.36 22.40 32.20
C LYS A 99 28.75 23.71 31.70
N SER A 100 27.95 23.71 30.63
CA SER A 100 27.26 24.90 30.11
C SER A 100 25.95 25.22 30.86
N GLY A 101 25.35 24.22 31.52
CA GLY A 101 24.20 24.37 32.41
C GLY A 101 24.48 25.19 33.69
N GLY A 102 25.71 25.68 33.84
CA GLY A 102 26.08 26.68 34.84
C GLY A 102 26.24 26.10 36.24
N SER A 103 27.04 26.78 37.06
CA SER A 103 27.35 26.50 38.47
C SER A 103 26.15 26.34 39.43
N SER A 104 24.92 26.18 38.94
CA SER A 104 23.70 26.07 39.73
C SER A 104 23.21 24.64 39.93
N LEU A 105 23.87 23.62 39.36
CA LEU A 105 23.76 22.23 39.83
C LEU A 105 24.90 21.94 40.83
N SER A 106 25.16 22.88 41.73
CA SER A 106 25.93 22.58 42.94
C SER A 106 24.99 21.77 43.83
N LEU A 107 25.23 20.46 43.94
CA LEU A 107 24.54 19.56 44.88
C LEU A 107 24.96 19.85 46.33
N VAL A 108 25.30 21.10 46.63
CA VAL A 108 25.95 21.57 47.83
C VAL A 108 25.35 22.94 48.16
N ASP A 109 24.90 23.09 49.41
CA ASP A 109 24.35 24.33 49.97
C ASP A 109 25.39 25.46 50.03
N ALA A 110 24.98 26.69 50.31
CA ALA A 110 25.83 27.87 50.50
C ALA A 110 26.95 27.66 51.55
N ASP A 111 26.74 26.73 52.50
CA ASP A 111 27.70 26.36 53.54
C ASP A 111 28.64 25.20 53.16
N GLY A 112 28.58 24.68 51.93
CA GLY A 112 29.47 23.59 51.50
C GLY A 112 28.98 22.19 51.89
N ASN A 113 27.77 22.05 52.41
CA ASN A 113 27.17 20.76 52.78
C ASN A 113 26.42 20.14 51.60
N PRO A 114 26.56 18.83 51.32
CA PRO A 114 25.83 18.19 50.24
C PRO A 114 24.31 18.28 50.48
N LEU A 115 23.56 18.75 49.48
CA LEU A 115 22.09 18.85 49.51
C LEU A 115 21.41 17.48 49.45
N VAL A 116 22.17 16.45 49.10
CA VAL A 116 21.73 15.05 49.04
C VAL A 116 22.72 14.21 49.84
N SER A 117 22.23 13.57 50.90
CA SER A 117 23.01 12.62 51.70
C SER A 117 23.44 11.44 50.82
N ALA A 118 24.71 11.02 50.92
CA ALA A 118 25.21 9.89 50.13
C ALA A 118 24.48 8.58 50.46
N GLU A 119 23.86 8.52 51.64
CA GLU A 119 23.01 7.44 52.13
C GLU A 119 21.64 7.37 51.43
N ASP A 120 21.16 8.47 50.83
CA ASP A 120 19.86 8.53 50.12
C ASP A 120 19.99 8.28 48.61
N LEU A 121 21.22 8.12 48.11
CA LEU A 121 21.50 7.79 46.71
C LEU A 121 21.36 6.28 46.48
N GLU A 122 20.13 5.80 46.31
CA GLU A 122 19.90 4.43 45.86
C GLU A 122 20.03 4.30 44.34
N ALA A 123 20.64 3.20 43.88
CA ALA A 123 20.65 2.86 42.45
C ALA A 123 19.22 2.69 41.93
N PRO A 124 18.94 3.06 40.66
CA PRO A 124 17.63 2.83 40.06
C PRO A 124 17.22 1.36 40.24
N ARG A 125 16.08 1.15 40.90
CA ARG A 125 15.54 -0.19 41.11
C ARG A 125 14.84 -0.62 39.83
N ASP A 126 15.31 -1.68 39.20
CA ASP A 126 14.68 -2.30 38.01
C ASP A 126 13.36 -3.03 38.33
N TYR A 127 12.86 -2.91 39.57
CA TYR A 127 11.67 -3.58 40.06
C TYR A 127 10.77 -2.60 40.82
N ALA A 128 9.47 -2.75 40.62
CA ALA A 128 8.48 -2.04 41.42
C ALA A 128 8.49 -2.55 42.87
N PRO A 129 8.25 -1.68 43.87
CA PRO A 129 8.14 -2.09 45.26
C PRO A 129 7.04 -3.14 45.43
N LYS A 130 7.28 -4.14 46.29
CA LYS A 130 6.29 -5.19 46.59
C LYS A 130 5.16 -4.60 47.41
N VAL A 131 4.09 -4.23 46.72
CA VAL A 131 2.79 -3.95 47.34
C VAL A 131 2.07 -5.26 47.66
N PRO A 132 1.25 -5.32 48.73
CA PRO A 132 0.37 -6.47 48.98
C PRO A 132 -0.48 -6.76 47.72
N GLY A 133 -0.49 -8.01 47.25
CA GLY A 133 -1.16 -8.39 46.00
C GLY A 133 -0.31 -8.28 44.73
N GLY A 134 0.76 -7.48 44.74
CA GLY A 134 1.62 -7.25 43.57
C GLY A 134 1.05 -6.26 42.56
N ILE A 135 1.92 -5.66 41.75
CA ILE A 135 1.56 -4.61 40.78
C ILE A 135 0.65 -5.09 39.63
N LEU A 136 0.55 -6.41 39.44
CA LEU A 136 -0.32 -7.04 38.44
C LEU A 136 -1.58 -7.66 39.08
N SER A 137 -1.86 -7.35 40.35
CA SER A 137 -3.14 -7.75 40.92
C SER A 137 -4.25 -6.88 40.34
N GLU A 138 -5.38 -7.51 40.06
CA GLU A 138 -6.62 -6.84 39.64
C GLU A 138 -7.11 -5.79 40.65
N ALA A 139 -6.74 -5.95 41.92
CA ALA A 139 -7.05 -5.03 43.01
C ALA A 139 -6.03 -3.88 43.15
N TYR A 140 -4.96 -3.84 42.34
CA TYR A 140 -3.96 -2.78 42.45
C TYR A 140 -4.56 -1.43 42.03
N GLY A 141 -4.66 -0.50 43.00
CA GLY A 141 -5.26 0.81 42.78
C GLY A 141 -6.78 0.85 42.92
N LEU A 142 -7.43 -0.27 43.24
CA LEU A 142 -8.85 -0.30 43.58
C LEU A 142 -8.99 -0.23 45.10
N VAL A 143 -9.42 0.93 45.59
CA VAL A 143 -9.91 1.06 46.96
C VAL A 143 -11.37 0.62 46.91
N ASP A 144 -11.68 -0.56 47.45
CA ASP A 144 -13.06 -0.97 47.72
C ASP A 144 -13.58 -0.12 48.87
N GLY A 145 -13.95 1.12 48.56
CA GLY A 145 -14.51 2.08 49.48
C GLY A 145 -15.35 3.04 48.66
N ASP A 146 -16.67 2.95 48.86
CA ASP A 146 -17.61 4.00 48.49
C ASP A 146 -17.02 5.36 48.88
N ASP A 147 -16.77 6.24 47.91
CA ASP A 147 -16.80 7.71 48.02
C ASP A 147 -16.34 8.35 46.68
N ASP A 148 -17.09 9.37 46.27
CA ASP A 148 -16.95 10.21 45.06
C ASP A 148 -15.49 10.61 44.72
N GLU A 149 -15.15 10.59 43.43
CA GLU A 149 -14.55 11.69 42.64
C GLU A 149 -14.20 11.14 41.24
N THR A 150 -14.96 11.60 40.26
CA THR A 150 -14.79 11.33 38.83
C THR A 150 -13.62 12.15 38.28
N ASP A 151 -12.65 11.50 37.65
CA ASP A 151 -11.90 12.15 36.57
C ASP A 151 -11.66 11.19 35.41
N ALA A 152 -12.15 11.63 34.26
CA ALA A 152 -12.37 10.86 33.06
C ALA A 152 -11.11 10.73 32.20
N PHE A 153 -10.91 9.55 31.62
CA PHE A 153 -10.38 9.44 30.26
C PHE A 153 -10.96 8.17 29.62
N THR A 154 -12.13 8.32 29.00
CA THR A 154 -12.69 7.34 28.07
C THR A 154 -12.45 7.92 26.68
N GLU A 155 -11.43 7.43 25.98
CA GLU A 155 -11.36 7.59 24.53
C GLU A 155 -11.78 6.28 23.86
N ASP A 156 -12.81 6.47 23.04
CA ASP A 156 -13.67 5.54 22.36
C ASP A 156 -12.91 4.80 21.26
N SER A 157 -13.00 3.47 21.25
CA SER A 157 -12.55 2.64 20.12
C SER A 157 -13.74 2.43 19.19
N GLU A 158 -13.98 3.38 18.30
CA GLU A 158 -14.93 3.19 17.21
C GLU A 158 -14.21 2.51 16.03
N SER A 159 -14.36 1.18 15.96
CA SER A 159 -14.04 0.38 14.79
C SER A 159 -15.09 0.60 13.72
N THR A 160 -14.75 1.32 12.65
CA THR A 160 -15.55 1.32 11.42
C THR A 160 -14.94 0.33 10.43
N ASP A 161 -15.58 -0.84 10.37
CA ASP A 161 -15.42 -1.84 9.32
C ASP A 161 -15.97 -1.27 7.99
N GLU A 162 -15.11 -0.75 7.13
CA GLU A 162 -15.43 -0.41 5.74
C GLU A 162 -14.91 -1.49 4.79
N GLU A 163 -15.64 -2.60 4.81
CA GLU A 163 -16.26 -3.24 3.63
C GLU A 163 -15.63 -2.98 2.24
N SER A 164 -14.95 -4.01 1.72
CA SER A 164 -15.18 -4.61 0.40
C SER A 164 -15.44 -3.70 -0.83
N ARG A 165 -14.75 -2.56 -0.97
CA ARG A 165 -14.84 -1.78 -2.21
C ARG A 165 -13.81 -2.24 -3.25
N ASP A 166 -14.34 -2.82 -4.33
CA ASP A 166 -13.61 -3.20 -5.54
C ASP A 166 -13.03 -1.93 -6.22
N PRO A 167 -11.70 -1.84 -6.41
CA PRO A 167 -11.06 -0.66 -6.97
C PRO A 167 -11.34 -0.42 -8.47
N THR A 168 -12.14 -1.26 -9.13
CA THR A 168 -12.45 -1.13 -10.56
C THR A 168 -13.66 -0.24 -10.90
N GLU A 169 -14.44 0.19 -9.90
CA GLU A 169 -15.67 0.97 -10.14
C GLU A 169 -15.43 2.49 -10.39
N ILE A 170 -14.20 2.97 -10.15
CA ILE A 170 -13.86 4.41 -10.21
C ILE A 170 -13.69 4.98 -11.63
N ILE A 171 -13.88 4.16 -12.67
CA ILE A 171 -13.68 4.56 -14.06
C ILE A 171 -14.89 4.13 -14.91
N SER A 172 -15.99 4.86 -14.80
CA SER A 172 -17.06 4.91 -15.80
C SER A 172 -17.67 6.30 -15.89
#